data_AF-A0A4U1L4W2-F1
#
_entry.id   AF-A0A4U1L4W2-F1
#
_cell.length_a   1.000
_cell.length_b   1.000
_cell.length_c   1.000
_cell.angle_alpha   90.00
_cell.angle_beta   90.00
_cell.angle_gamma   90.00
#
_symmetry.space_group_name_H-M   'P 1'
#
loop_
_entity.id
_entity.type
_entity.pdbx_description
1 polymer ?
#
loop_
_entity_poly.entity_id
_entity_poly.type
_entity_poly.pdbx_seq_one_letter_code
_entity_poly.pdbx_strand_id
1 'polypeptide(L)'
;MDKRARWIGGGAVAAVAAAGVAAWWFNRSEQPRHTLIQRDGAVEVRDYPAALVAQTVQSGLRQTALSKGFERLADYIFARSRMGERIAMTAPVLSDGAGEAGWRTRFFIPRGESA
;
A
#
# COMPACT_ATOMS: atom_id res chain seq x y z
N MET A 1 -20.32 4.57 46.03
CA MET A 1 -19.11 3.87 45.56
C MET A 1 -19.35 3.56 44.09
N ASP A 2 -18.90 4.46 43.23
CA ASP A 2 -19.60 4.75 41.98
C ASP A 2 -19.03 3.91 40.84
N LYS A 3 -19.85 2.97 40.34
CA LYS A 3 -19.51 2.01 39.28
C LYS A 3 -19.15 2.65 37.91
N ARG A 4 -19.23 3.98 37.79
CA ARG A 4 -19.04 4.73 36.55
C ARG A 4 -17.56 4.95 36.20
N ALA A 5 -16.65 4.86 37.18
CA ALA A 5 -15.22 5.07 36.97
C ALA A 5 -14.47 3.90 36.29
N ARG A 6 -15.06 2.69 36.24
CA ARG A 6 -14.41 1.49 35.67
C ARG A 6 -14.54 1.34 34.16
N TRP A 7 -15.41 2.11 33.50
CA TRP A 7 -15.65 1.97 32.05
C TRP A 7 -14.75 2.85 31.17
N ILE A 8 -14.24 3.96 31.71
CA ILE A 8 -13.40 4.90 30.94
C ILE A 8 -11.98 4.33 30.73
N GLY A 9 -11.45 3.58 31.72
CA GLY A 9 -10.13 2.94 31.61
C GLY A 9 -10.08 1.77 30.63
N GLY A 10 -11.13 0.95 30.55
CA GLY A 10 -11.17 -0.22 29.66
C GLY A 10 -11.33 0.13 28.17
N GLY A 11 -12.13 1.17 27.87
CA GLY A 11 -12.33 1.62 26.48
C GLY A 11 -11.08 2.24 25.86
N ALA A 12 -10.31 3.00 26.64
CA ALA A 12 -9.06 3.61 26.17
C ALA A 12 -7.98 2.57 25.84
N VAL A 13 -7.83 1.54 26.68
CA VAL A 13 -6.86 0.45 26.44
C VAL A 13 -7.23 -0.37 25.20
N ALA A 14 -8.52 -0.67 25.00
CA ALA A 14 -8.99 -1.39 23.82
C ALA A 14 -8.77 -0.59 22.52
N ALA A 15 -9.01 0.72 22.54
CA ALA A 15 -8.79 1.59 21.38
C ALA A 15 -7.29 1.70 21.01
N VAL A 16 -6.41 1.85 22.00
CA VAL A 16 -4.95 1.87 21.78
C VAL A 16 -4.45 0.53 21.25
N ALA A 17 -4.95 -0.59 21.78
CA ALA A 17 -4.62 -1.93 21.27
C ALA A 17 -5.09 -2.12 19.82
N ALA A 18 -6.32 -1.71 19.48
CA ALA A 18 -6.82 -1.79 18.11
C ALA A 18 -6.02 -0.92 17.14
N ALA A 19 -5.66 0.30 17.54
CA ALA A 19 -4.80 1.19 16.74
C ALA A 19 -3.39 0.60 16.56
N GLY A 20 -2.81 0.01 17.61
CA GLY A 20 -1.53 -0.68 17.56
C GLY A 20 -1.55 -1.91 16.64
N VAL A 21 -2.62 -2.71 16.68
CA VAL A 21 -2.82 -3.85 15.78
C VAL A 21 -3.01 -3.39 14.33
N ALA A 22 -3.75 -2.30 14.09
CA ALA A 22 -3.89 -1.72 12.77
C ALA A 22 -2.53 -1.22 12.23
N ALA A 23 -1.79 -0.44 13.02
CA ALA A 23 -0.46 0.04 12.66
C ALA A 23 0.54 -1.10 12.39
N TRP A 24 0.50 -2.16 13.20
CA TRP A 24 1.32 -3.36 13.03
C TRP A 24 0.92 -4.17 11.78
N TRP A 25 -0.37 -4.25 11.45
CA TRP A 25 -0.86 -4.92 10.25
C TRP A 25 -0.48 -4.18 8.97
N PHE A 26 -0.55 -2.83 8.98
CA PHE A 26 -0.06 -2.01 7.87
C PHE A 26 1.46 -2.11 7.65
N ASN A 27 2.24 -2.40 8.71
CA ASN A 27 3.70 -2.51 8.62
C ASN A 27 4.20 -3.89 8.11
N ARG A 28 3.29 -4.80 7.74
CA ARG A 28 3.61 -6.18 7.32
C ARG A 28 3.57 -6.41 5.81
N SER A 29 3.23 -5.41 5.00
CA SER A 29 3.25 -5.55 3.54
C SER A 29 4.67 -5.78 3.05
N GLU A 30 4.88 -6.81 2.22
CA GLU A 30 6.20 -7.07 1.64
C GLU A 30 6.65 -5.84 0.84
N GLN A 31 7.92 -5.47 1.01
CA GLN A 31 8.54 -4.41 0.24
C GLN A 31 9.43 -5.00 -0.85
N PRO A 32 9.51 -4.36 -2.03
CA PRO A 32 10.47 -4.75 -3.04
C PRO A 32 11.90 -4.69 -2.49
N ARG A 33 12.69 -5.71 -2.82
CA ARG A 33 14.12 -5.72 -2.50
C ARG A 33 14.79 -4.51 -3.14
N HIS A 34 15.71 -3.91 -2.40
CA HIS A 34 16.58 -2.86 -2.89
C HIS A 34 17.93 -2.93 -2.20
N THR A 35 18.93 -2.33 -2.82
CA THR A 35 20.22 -2.05 -2.20
C THR A 35 20.25 -0.56 -1.86
N LEU A 36 20.54 -0.22 -0.60
CA LEU A 36 20.79 1.16 -0.21
C LEU A 36 22.17 1.57 -0.72
N ILE A 37 22.21 2.53 -1.64
CA ILE A 37 23.46 3.03 -2.23
C ILE A 37 24.04 4.17 -1.40
N GLN A 38 23.18 5.09 -0.96
CA GLN A 38 23.58 6.24 -0.17
C GLN A 38 22.45 6.71 0.74
N ARG A 39 22.80 7.26 1.90
CA ARG A 39 21.89 7.97 2.79
C ARG A 39 22.52 9.30 3.18
N ASP A 40 21.76 10.38 3.01
CA ASP A 40 22.14 11.71 3.43
C ASP A 40 20.96 12.36 4.17
N GLY A 41 21.03 12.35 5.50
CA GLY A 41 19.98 12.84 6.38
C GLY A 41 18.61 12.20 6.09
N ALA A 42 17.68 13.02 5.59
CA ALA A 42 16.31 12.63 5.27
C ALA A 42 16.15 11.96 3.88
N VAL A 43 17.22 11.86 3.10
CA VAL A 43 17.19 11.35 1.72
C VAL A 43 17.96 10.04 1.64
N GLU A 44 17.41 9.09 0.89
CA GLU A 44 18.04 7.81 0.56
C GLU A 44 18.05 7.59 -0.94
N VAL A 45 19.17 7.07 -1.46
CA VAL A 45 19.31 6.57 -2.82
C VAL A 45 19.27 5.05 -2.76
N ARG A 46 18.25 4.46 -3.40
CA ARG A 46 17.99 3.03 -3.40
C ARG A 46 18.06 2.50 -4.83
N ASP A 47 18.83 1.44 -5.03
CA ASP A 47 18.88 0.70 -6.29
C ASP A 47 17.91 -0.48 -6.23
N TYR A 48 16.96 -0.51 -7.17
CA TYR A 48 15.93 -1.54 -7.26
C TYR A 48 16.22 -2.44 -8.47
N PRO A 49 16.36 -3.77 -8.28
CA PRO A 49 16.49 -4.68 -9.41
C PRO A 49 15.20 -4.73 -10.22
N ALA A 50 15.25 -5.36 -11.40
CA ALA A 50 14.05 -5.63 -12.19
C ALA A 50 13.00 -6.37 -11.33
N ALA A 51 11.77 -5.86 -11.35
CA ALA A 51 10.67 -6.38 -10.56
C ALA A 51 9.40 -6.40 -11.41
N LEU A 52 8.54 -7.40 -11.17
CA LEU A 52 7.22 -7.47 -11.79
C LEU A 52 6.29 -6.46 -11.11
N VAL A 53 5.56 -5.70 -11.92
CA VAL A 53 4.60 -4.71 -11.42
C VAL A 53 3.26 -4.84 -12.14
N ALA A 54 2.18 -4.68 -11.40
CA ALA A 54 0.87 -4.40 -11.97
C ALA A 54 0.75 -2.88 -12.17
N GLN A 55 0.30 -2.45 -13.35
CA GLN A 55 0.27 -1.03 -13.73
C GLN A 55 -1.08 -0.64 -14.33
N THR A 56 -1.52 0.57 -14.05
CA THR A 56 -2.57 1.23 -14.82
C THR A 56 -2.25 2.69 -15.09
N VAL A 57 -2.84 3.23 -16.14
CA VAL A 57 -2.78 4.65 -16.50
C VAL A 57 -4.20 5.17 -16.61
N GLN A 58 -4.50 6.28 -15.93
CA GLN A 58 -5.81 6.91 -15.91
C GLN A 58 -5.67 8.39 -16.30
N SER A 59 -6.57 8.85 -17.17
CA SER A 59 -6.62 10.25 -17.60
C SER A 59 -7.37 11.12 -16.57
N GLY A 60 -7.20 12.44 -16.71
CA GLY A 60 -7.88 13.45 -15.89
C GLY A 60 -7.01 14.05 -14.79
N LEU A 61 -7.66 14.74 -13.85
CA LEU A 61 -6.98 15.42 -12.74
C LEU A 61 -6.24 14.40 -11.86
N ARG A 62 -5.04 14.79 -11.39
CA ARG A 62 -4.12 13.94 -10.61
C ARG A 62 -4.82 13.12 -9.54
N GLN A 63 -5.54 13.79 -8.64
CA GLN A 63 -6.14 13.13 -7.49
C GLN A 63 -7.15 12.05 -7.92
N THR A 64 -8.08 12.41 -8.81
CA THR A 64 -9.10 11.49 -9.32
C THR A 64 -8.49 10.34 -10.11
N ALA A 65 -7.49 10.62 -10.95
CA ALA A 65 -6.82 9.60 -11.75
C ALA A 65 -6.05 8.60 -10.87
N LEU A 66 -5.33 9.07 -9.85
CA LEU A 66 -4.62 8.21 -8.91
C LEU A 66 -5.57 7.37 -8.05
N SER A 67 -6.69 7.94 -7.58
CA SER A 67 -7.72 7.18 -6.85
C SER A 67 -8.32 6.06 -7.71
N LYS A 68 -8.74 6.38 -8.95
CA LYS A 68 -9.24 5.38 -9.90
C LYS A 68 -8.19 4.31 -10.23
N GLY A 69 -6.93 4.73 -10.38
CA GLY A 69 -5.82 3.84 -10.65
C GLY A 69 -5.59 2.85 -9.50
N PHE A 70 -5.60 3.33 -8.26
CA PHE A 70 -5.51 2.50 -7.07
C PHE A 70 -6.68 1.53 -6.97
N GLU A 71 -7.92 2.00 -7.12
CA GLU A 71 -9.13 1.16 -7.07
C GLU A 71 -9.07 0.01 -8.09
N ARG A 72 -8.66 0.33 -9.32
CA ARG A 72 -8.51 -0.67 -10.39
C ARG A 72 -7.44 -1.71 -10.07
N LEU A 73 -6.30 -1.30 -9.54
CA LEU A 73 -5.25 -2.23 -9.15
C LEU A 73 -5.66 -3.08 -7.95
N ALA A 74 -6.31 -2.48 -6.94
CA ALA A 74 -6.85 -3.21 -5.80
C ALA A 74 -7.86 -4.27 -6.25
N ASP A 75 -8.71 -3.94 -7.23
CA ASP A 75 -9.66 -4.88 -7.81
C ASP A 75 -8.97 -6.09 -8.46
N TYR A 76 -7.89 -5.84 -9.19
CA TYR A 76 -7.07 -6.86 -9.82
C TYR A 76 -6.32 -7.74 -8.81
N ILE A 77 -5.62 -7.16 -7.81
CA ILE A 77 -4.83 -7.95 -6.86
C ILE A 77 -5.72 -8.74 -5.89
N PHE A 78 -6.89 -8.23 -5.52
CA PHE A 78 -7.84 -8.98 -4.68
C PHE A 78 -8.73 -9.95 -5.48
N ALA A 79 -8.46 -10.10 -6.78
CA ALA A 79 -9.19 -10.97 -7.70
C ALA A 79 -10.72 -10.78 -7.60
N ARG A 80 -11.19 -9.53 -7.50
CA ARG A 80 -12.62 -9.21 -7.36
C ARG A 80 -13.39 -9.33 -8.67
N SER A 81 -12.74 -9.04 -9.80
CA SER A 81 -13.34 -9.11 -11.14
C SER A 81 -12.65 -10.10 -12.09
N ARG A 82 -11.61 -10.81 -11.62
CA ARG A 82 -10.88 -11.82 -12.41
C ARG A 82 -10.86 -13.16 -11.70
N MET A 83 -10.71 -14.23 -12.47
CA MET A 83 -10.45 -15.58 -11.95
C MET A 83 -9.00 -15.70 -11.46
N GLY A 84 -8.73 -16.75 -10.68
CA GLY A 84 -7.41 -17.05 -10.12
C GLY A 84 -7.23 -16.58 -8.68
N GLU A 85 -5.99 -16.69 -8.20
CA GLU A 85 -5.67 -16.39 -6.80
C GLU A 85 -5.49 -14.90 -6.54
N ARG A 86 -5.69 -14.51 -5.28
CA ARG A 86 -5.40 -13.16 -4.79
C ARG A 86 -3.90 -12.98 -4.71
N ILE A 87 -3.44 -11.80 -5.10
CA ILE A 87 -2.06 -11.36 -4.98
C ILE A 87 -1.94 -10.57 -3.68
N ALA A 88 -0.92 -10.86 -2.87
CA ALA A 88 -0.74 -10.15 -1.60
C ALA A 88 -0.41 -8.66 -1.82
N MET A 89 -0.89 -7.81 -0.91
CA MET A 89 -0.61 -6.37 -0.97
C MET A 89 0.85 -6.09 -0.63
N THR A 90 1.50 -5.24 -1.42
CA THR A 90 2.85 -4.74 -1.18
C THR A 90 2.86 -3.25 -0.87
N ALA A 91 3.95 -2.80 -0.25
CA ALA A 91 4.24 -1.38 -0.09
C ALA A 91 5.62 -1.07 -0.69
N PRO A 92 5.86 0.13 -1.25
CA PRO A 92 4.91 1.21 -1.46
C PRO A 92 4.04 1.01 -2.71
N VAL A 93 2.99 1.82 -2.83
CA VAL A 93 2.32 2.09 -4.11
C VAL A 93 3.06 3.23 -4.82
N LEU A 94 3.49 2.99 -6.05
CA LEU A 94 4.17 4.02 -6.85
C LEU A 94 3.18 4.78 -7.71
N SER A 95 3.42 6.07 -7.90
CA SER A 95 2.61 6.91 -8.77
C SER A 95 3.41 8.03 -9.41
N ASP A 96 3.20 8.28 -10.70
CA ASP A 96 3.92 9.25 -11.51
C ASP A 96 3.06 9.79 -12.67
N GLY A 97 3.55 10.84 -13.34
CA GLY A 97 2.93 11.34 -14.58
C GLY A 97 3.25 10.44 -15.77
N ALA A 98 2.26 10.22 -16.63
CA ALA A 98 2.36 9.42 -17.85
C ALA A 98 2.27 10.27 -19.13
N GLY A 99 2.73 11.52 -19.08
CA GLY A 99 2.58 12.47 -20.17
C GLY A 99 1.11 12.78 -20.46
N GLU A 100 0.76 12.89 -21.74
CA GLU A 100 -0.62 13.18 -22.18
C GLU A 100 -1.62 12.08 -21.81
N ALA A 101 -1.15 10.85 -21.54
CA ALA A 101 -2.01 9.74 -21.13
C ALA A 101 -2.56 9.90 -19.69
N GLY A 102 -1.99 10.81 -18.89
CA GLY A 102 -2.48 11.13 -17.55
C GLY A 102 -1.56 10.66 -16.44
N TRP A 103 -2.09 9.87 -15.51
CA TRP A 103 -1.39 9.45 -14.29
C TRP A 103 -1.27 7.94 -14.20
N ARG A 104 -0.09 7.48 -13.80
CA ARG A 104 0.25 6.08 -13.68
C ARG A 104 0.30 5.67 -12.21
N THR A 105 -0.27 4.52 -11.91
CA THR A 105 -0.19 3.87 -10.60
C THR A 105 0.41 2.47 -10.78
N ARG A 106 1.28 2.05 -9.87
CA ARG A 106 1.99 0.75 -9.94
C ARG A 106 2.08 0.07 -8.57
N PHE A 107 1.82 -1.23 -8.54
CA PHE A 107 2.03 -2.11 -7.38
C PHE A 107 3.13 -3.11 -7.71
N PHE A 108 4.02 -3.39 -6.76
CA PHE A 108 4.97 -4.49 -6.89
C PHE A 108 4.25 -5.82 -6.67
N ILE A 109 4.52 -6.80 -7.52
CA ILE A 109 4.07 -8.17 -7.28
C ILE A 109 5.00 -8.81 -6.24
N PRO A 110 4.46 -9.43 -5.16
CA PRO A 110 5.25 -10.17 -4.18
C PRO A 110 6.11 -11.26 -4.81
N ARG A 111 7.17 -11.67 -4.11
CA ARG A 111 8.06 -12.72 -4.63
C ARG A 111 7.35 -14.07 -4.64
N GLY A 112 7.48 -14.81 -5.74
CA GLY A 112 6.88 -16.14 -5.89
C GLY A 112 5.42 -16.12 -6.34
N GLU A 113 4.81 -14.93 -6.48
CA GLU A 113 3.47 -14.78 -7.03
C GLU A 113 3.53 -14.47 -8.54
N SER A 114 2.55 -14.96 -9.27
CA SER A 114 2.40 -14.76 -10.72
C SER A 114 1.15 -13.92 -11.00
N ALA A 115 1.20 -13.09 -12.04
CA ALA A 115 0.13 -12.19 -12.45
C ALA A 115 -0.86 -12.85 -13.43
#